data_AF-A0A832FFT3-F1
#
_entry.id   AF-A0A832FFT3-F1
#
_cell.length_a   1.000
_cell.length_b   1.000
_cell.length_c   1.000
_cell.angle_alpha   90.00
_cell.angle_beta   90.00
_cell.angle_gamma   90.00
#
_symmetry.space_group_name_H-M   'P 1'
#
loop_
_entity.id
_entity.type
_entity.pdbx_description
1 polymer ?
#
loop_
_entity_poly.entity_id
_entity_poly.type
_entity_poly.pdbx_seq_one_letter_code
_entity_poly.pdbx_strand_id
1 'polypeptide(L)' 'MKASEIMNPKVIYATLPSKRDTILQLFKGYGISAVPILKEGKIAGIITRKDILRKIEEDQVALLMTP' A
#
# COMPACT_ATOMS: atom_id res chain seq x y z
N MET A 1 23.32 -14.59 3.46
CA MET A 1 22.48 -13.54 4.04
C MET A 1 21.06 -13.73 3.52
N LYS A 2 20.10 -14.00 4.40
CA LYS A 2 18.69 -14.20 4.07
C LYS A 2 17.94 -12.88 4.24
N ALA A 3 16.90 -12.64 3.44
CA ALA A 3 16.07 -11.43 3.57
C ALA A 3 15.49 -11.28 4.99
N SER A 4 15.15 -12.40 5.63
CA SER A 4 14.66 -12.48 7.01
C SER A 4 15.64 -11.94 8.06
N GLU A 5 16.93 -11.86 7.74
CA GLU A 5 17.96 -11.36 8.66
C GLU A 5 18.04 -9.81 8.67
N ILE A 6 17.44 -9.14 7.68
CA ILE A 6 17.50 -7.67 7.53
C ILE A 6 16.12 -7.01 7.56
N MET A 7 15.09 -7.70 7.06
CA MET A 7 13.76 -7.11 6.94
C MET A 7 13.18 -6.69 8.30
N ASN A 8 12.35 -5.65 8.29
CA ASN A 8 11.49 -5.33 9.41
C ASN A 8 10.20 -6.19 9.32
N PRO A 9 9.91 -7.07 10.30
CA PRO A 9 8.68 -7.87 10.29
C PRO A 9 7.42 -7.05 10.59
N LYS A 10 7.56 -5.86 11.20
CA LYS A 10 6.43 -4.97 11.53
C LYS A 10 6.12 -4.05 10.35
N VAL A 11 5.54 -4.61 9.31
CA VAL A 11 5.19 -3.89 8.07
C VAL A 11 3.83 -3.23 8.21
N ILE A 12 3.74 -1.95 7.83
CA ILE A 12 2.46 -1.26 7.64
C ILE A 12 1.89 -1.67 6.28
N TYR A 13 0.67 -2.21 6.26
CA TYR A 13 -0.03 -2.64 5.06
C TYR A 13 -1.48 -2.15 5.09
N ALA A 14 -2.15 -2.20 3.94
CA ALA A 14 -3.60 -2.03 3.84
C ALA A 14 -4.23 -3.28 3.21
N THR A 15 -5.54 -3.46 3.36
CA THR A 15 -6.25 -4.63 2.85
C THR A 15 -7.31 -4.24 1.82
N LEU A 16 -7.61 -5.10 0.85
CA LEU A 16 -8.78 -4.89 -0.02
C LEU A 16 -10.07 -5.33 0.69
N PRO A 17 -11.19 -4.59 0.52
CA PRO A 17 -11.29 -3.30 -0.19
C PRO A 17 -10.73 -2.15 0.66
N SER A 18 -9.99 -1.23 0.03
CA SER A 18 -9.50 0.01 0.65
C SER A 18 -9.74 1.20 -0.26
N LYS A 19 -9.83 2.39 0.33
CA LYS A 19 -9.95 3.66 -0.38
C LYS A 19 -8.63 4.44 -0.39
N ARG A 20 -8.47 5.33 -1.36
CA ARG A 20 -7.37 6.29 -1.45
C ARG A 20 -7.05 6.99 -0.13
N ASP A 21 -8.07 7.52 0.55
CA ASP A 21 -7.88 8.30 1.78
C ASP A 21 -7.20 7.48 2.88
N THR A 22 -7.50 6.19 2.97
CA THR A 22 -6.82 5.27 3.89
C THR A 22 -5.32 5.24 3.59
N ILE A 23 -4.94 5.15 2.33
CA ILE A 23 -3.53 5.14 1.90
C ILE A 23 -2.86 6.48 2.20
N LEU A 24 -3.53 7.60 1.92
CA LEU A 24 -3.03 8.94 2.23
C LEU A 24 -2.83 9.13 3.74
N GLN A 25 -3.74 8.63 4.57
CA GLN A 25 -3.61 8.63 6.02
C GLN A 25 -2.42 7.80 6.48
N LEU A 26 -2.18 6.62 5.88
CA LEU A 26 -1.00 5.80 6.18
C LEU A 26 0.31 6.51 5.79
N PHE A 27 0.37 7.10 4.59
CA PHE A 27 1.53 7.87 4.15
C PHE A 27 1.85 9.03 5.08
N LYS A 28 0.83 9.77 5.52
CA LYS A 28 1.00 10.90 6.45
C LYS A 28 1.34 10.43 7.86
N GLY A 29 0.60 9.46 8.38
CA GLY A 29 0.71 9.00 9.77
C GLY A 29 2.01 8.27 10.08
N TYR A 30 2.55 7.52 9.11
CA TYR A 30 3.79 6.75 9.28
C TYR A 30 4.99 7.34 8.54
N GLY A 31 4.83 8.44 7.80
CA GLY A 31 5.92 9.05 7.03
C GLY A 31 6.42 8.19 5.87
N ILE A 32 5.60 7.27 5.37
CA ILE A 32 5.96 6.32 4.31
C ILE A 32 5.48 6.79 2.93
N SER A 33 6.02 6.18 1.87
CA SER A 33 5.74 6.52 0.47
C SER A 33 5.15 5.37 -0.34
N ALA A 34 5.14 4.16 0.23
CA ALA A 34 4.57 2.96 -0.36
C ALA A 34 3.99 2.06 0.74
N VAL A 35 2.92 1.35 0.40
CA VAL A 35 2.18 0.45 1.30
C VAL A 35 1.86 -0.84 0.53
N PRO A 36 2.26 -2.03 1.01
CA PRO A 36 1.79 -3.30 0.47
C PRO A 36 0.28 -3.46 0.67
N ILE A 37 -0.39 -4.01 -0.32
CA ILE A 37 -1.83 -4.30 -0.28
C ILE A 37 -2.03 -5.82 -0.15
N LEU A 38 -2.81 -6.23 0.84
CA LEU A 38 -3.19 -7.61 1.06
C LEU A 38 -4.64 -7.86 0.63
N LYS A 39 -4.92 -9.06 0.13
CA LYS A 39 -6.28 -9.60 -0.03
C LYS A 39 -6.28 -10.99 0.61
N GLU A 40 -7.16 -11.21 1.59
CA GLU A 40 -7.28 -12.50 2.29
C GLU A 40 -5.93 -13.01 2.85
N GLY A 41 -5.15 -12.10 3.42
CA GLY A 41 -3.84 -12.41 4.00
C GLY A 41 -2.70 -12.67 2.98
N LYS A 42 -2.97 -12.55 1.68
CA LYS A 42 -1.97 -12.69 0.61
C LYS A 42 -1.66 -11.35 -0.05
N ILE A 43 -0.43 -11.17 -0.53
CA ILE A 43 -0.05 -9.96 -1.28
C ILE A 43 -0.86 -9.88 -2.56
N ALA A 44 -1.54 -8.75 -2.74
CA ALA A 44 -2.34 -8.42 -3.91
C ALA A 44 -1.69 -7.34 -4.78
N GLY A 45 -0.73 -6.59 -4.24
CA GLY A 45 0.01 -5.56 -4.95
C GLY A 45 0.69 -4.58 -4.00
N ILE A 46 1.13 -3.46 -4.55
CA ILE A 46 1.70 -2.32 -3.82
C ILE A 46 1.10 -1.01 -4.32
N ILE A 47 0.88 -0.07 -3.42
CA ILE A 47 0.48 1.29 -3.79
C ILE A 47 1.54 2.29 -3.35
N THR A 48 1.92 3.18 -4.26
CA THR A 48 2.90 4.24 -4.05
C THR A 48 2.27 5.63 -4.17
N ARG A 49 2.98 6.68 -3.76
CA ARG A 49 2.56 8.07 -4.02
C ARG A 49 2.30 8.33 -5.51
N LYS A 50 3.11 7.74 -6.39
CA LYS A 50 2.96 7.90 -7.85
C LYS A 50 1.62 7.33 -8.34
N ASP A 51 1.19 6.21 -7.77
CA ASP A 51 -0.05 5.55 -8.17
C ASP A 51 -1.28 6.37 -7.77
N ILE A 52 -1.27 6.94 -6.56
CA ILE A 52 -2.32 7.85 -6.10
C ILE A 52 -2.44 9.10 -7.01
N LEU A 53 -1.32 9.63 -7.49
CA LEU A 53 -1.30 10.84 -8.31
C LEU A 53 -1.68 10.60 -9.78
N ARG A 54 -1.61 9.36 -10.28
CA ARG A 54 -1.83 9.04 -11.70
C ARG A 54 -3.29 9.09 -12.14
N LYS A 55 -4.24 8.81 -11.24
CA LYS A 55 -5.67 8.76 -11.56
C LYS A 55 -6.47 9.50 -10.49
N ILE A 56 -6.42 10.83 -10.50
CA ILE A 56 -6.93 11.68 -9.40
C ILE A 56 -8.45 11.50 -9.16
N GLU A 57 -9.22 10.99 -10.11
CA GLU A 57 -10.66 10.73 -9.94
C GLU A 57 -10.99 9.34 -9.36
N GLU A 58 -10.01 8.44 -9.25
CA GLU A 58 -10.24 7.06 -8.79
C GLU A 58 -9.93 6.89 -7.29
N ASP A 59 -10.88 6.35 -6.53
CA ASP A 59 -10.73 6.15 -5.08
C ASP A 59 -10.47 4.71 -4.69
N GLN A 60 -10.77 3.74 -5.56
CA GLN A 60 -10.60 2.33 -5.26
C GLN A 60 -9.13 1.94 -5.38
N VAL A 61 -8.54 1.50 -4.27
CA VAL A 61 -7.12 1.07 -4.23
C VAL A 61 -6.83 -0.05 -5.23
N ALA A 62 -7.79 -0.96 -5.45
CA ALA A 62 -7.63 -2.03 -6.43
C ALA A 62 -7.39 -1.54 -7.87
N LEU A 63 -7.86 -0.33 -8.23
CA LEU A 63 -7.72 0.26 -9.58
C LEU A 63 -6.53 1.22 -9.69
N LEU A 64 -5.92 1.57 -8.55
CA LEU A 64 -4.76 2.43 -8.44
C LEU A 64 -3.46 1.65 -8.25
N MET A 65 -3.49 0.59 -7.44
CA MET A 65 -2.30 -0.16 -7.04
C MET A 65 -1.61 -0.84 -8.22
N THR A 66 -0.31 -1.06 -8.10
CA THR A 66 0.44 -1.93 -9.00
C THR A 66 0.31 -3.37 -8.51
N PRO A 67 -0.23 -4.30 -9.32
CA PRO A 67 -0.35 -5.72 -8.96
C PRO A 67 1.01 -6.39 -8.68
#